data_AF-A0A819ASB4-F1
#
_entry.id   AF-A0A819ASB4-F1
#
_cell.length_a   1.000
_cell.length_b   1.000
_cell.length_c   1.000
_cell.angle_alpha   90.00
_cell.angle_beta   90.00
_cell.angle_gamma   90.00
#
_symmetry.space_group_name_H-M   'P 1'
#
loop_
_entity.id
_entity.type
_entity.pdbx_description
1 polymer ?
#
loop_
_entity_poly.entity_id
_entity_poly.type
_entity_poly.pdbx_seq_one_letter_code
_entity_poly.pdbx_strand_id
1 'polypeptide(L)'
;MLHQHHILTYAKSVESTGRRTFFNQVGTNALLSDIHFEFNYLTNEKHYNLFYLGYLKILNELDRIIDNETFAGKILKKAKDHGLETIVDFVSAHSLLYSKIALLTLSYVDHSLD
;
A
#
# COMPACT_ATOMS: atom_id res chain seq x y z
N MET A 1 1.04 -7.40 -27.77
CA MET A 1 0.67 -5.98 -27.63
C MET A 1 1.29 -5.52 -26.31
N LEU A 2 2.33 -4.67 -26.33
CA LEU A 2 2.93 -4.15 -25.09
C LEU A 2 1.89 -3.25 -24.42
N HIS A 3 1.21 -3.75 -23.39
CA HIS A 3 0.40 -2.90 -22.53
C HIS A 3 1.37 -1.97 -21.80
N GLN A 4 1.37 -0.70 -22.16
CA GLN A 4 2.07 0.31 -21.38
C GLN A 4 1.38 0.39 -20.00
N HIS A 5 2.06 -0.05 -18.95
CA HIS A 5 1.57 -0.03 -17.57
C HIS A 5 1.71 1.37 -16.95
N HIS A 6 1.17 2.40 -17.60
CA HIS A 6 1.24 3.76 -17.07
C HIS A 6 0.35 3.89 -15.83
N ILE A 7 0.94 4.42 -14.76
CA ILE A 7 0.23 4.85 -13.55
C ILE A 7 -0.25 6.28 -13.81
N LEU A 8 -1.54 6.55 -13.65
CA LEU A 8 -2.10 7.89 -13.80
C LEU A 8 -3.14 8.16 -12.72
N THR A 9 -2.99 9.28 -12.01
CA THR A 9 -4.03 9.80 -11.12
C THR A 9 -4.35 11.23 -11.53
N TYR A 10 -5.63 11.53 -11.72
CA TYR A 10 -6.09 12.90 -11.87
C TYR A 10 -7.23 13.20 -10.90
N ALA A 11 -7.33 14.46 -10.49
CA ALA A 11 -8.34 14.92 -9.55
C ALA A 11 -9.27 15.92 -10.22
N LYS A 12 -10.58 15.79 -9.97
CA LYS A 12 -11.57 16.83 -10.29
C LYS A 12 -12.13 17.38 -9.00
N SER A 13 -12.18 18.70 -8.87
CA SER A 13 -12.75 19.38 -7.71
C SER A 13 -14.04 20.09 -8.10
N VAL A 14 -15.06 20.00 -7.24
CA VAL A 14 -16.31 20.76 -7.38
C VAL A 14 -16.17 22.00 -6.51
N GLU A 15 -15.92 23.15 -7.13
CA GLU A 15 -15.60 24.41 -6.43
C GLU A 15 -16.65 24.79 -5.36
N SER A 16 -17.93 24.68 -5.68
CA SER A 16 -19.04 25.05 -4.78
C SER A 16 -19.12 24.20 -3.51
N THR A 17 -18.54 23.01 -3.49
CA THR A 17 -18.59 22.09 -2.34
C THR A 17 -17.21 21.79 -1.77
N GLY A 18 -16.13 22.20 -2.44
CA GLY A 18 -14.76 21.79 -2.13
C GLY A 18 -14.48 20.30 -2.35
N ARG A 19 -15.47 19.49 -2.76
CA ARG A 19 -15.32 18.04 -2.92
C ARG A 19 -14.35 17.72 -4.04
N ARG A 20 -13.34 16.90 -3.75
CA ARG A 20 -12.38 16.37 -4.72
C ARG A 20 -12.62 14.88 -4.97
N THR A 21 -12.72 14.51 -6.24
CA THR A 21 -12.80 13.12 -6.69
C THR A 21 -11.52 12.76 -7.42
N PHE A 22 -10.87 11.69 -6.98
CA PHE A 22 -9.68 11.14 -7.61
C PHE A 22 -10.06 10.00 -8.54
N PHE A 23 -9.50 10.02 -9.74
CA PHE A 23 -9.62 8.96 -10.73
C PHE A 23 -8.25 8.34 -10.90
N ASN A 24 -8.14 7.06 -10.59
CA ASN A 24 -6.88 6.33 -10.57
C ASN A 24 -6.88 5.22 -11.62
N GLN A 25 -5.86 5.23 -12.47
CA GLN A 25 -5.44 4.11 -13.30
C GLN A 25 -4.23 3.47 -12.61
N VAL A 26 -4.46 2.32 -11.97
CA VAL A 26 -3.46 1.65 -11.10
C VAL A 26 -2.16 1.31 -11.86
N GLY A 27 -2.23 0.92 -13.14
CA GLY A 27 -1.03 0.64 -13.93
C GLY A 27 -0.09 -0.38 -13.26
N THR A 28 1.22 -0.10 -13.28
CA THR A 28 2.24 -0.97 -12.64
C THR A 28 2.08 -1.10 -11.12
N ASN A 29 1.39 -0.18 -10.43
CA ASN A 29 1.13 -0.33 -8.99
C ASN A 29 0.33 -1.60 -8.68
N ALA A 30 -0.47 -2.07 -9.64
CA ALA A 30 -1.18 -3.34 -9.51
C ALA A 30 -0.21 -4.53 -9.42
N LEU A 31 1.00 -4.42 -9.95
CA LEU A 31 2.00 -5.49 -10.04
C LEU A 31 2.98 -5.51 -8.86
N LEU A 32 2.93 -4.51 -7.97
CA LEU A 32 3.79 -4.48 -6.80
C LEU A 32 3.45 -5.67 -5.88
N SER A 33 4.41 -6.57 -5.73
CA SER A 33 4.31 -7.79 -4.92
C SER A 33 5.53 -7.99 -4.01
N ASP A 34 5.53 -9.05 -3.23
CA ASP A 34 6.55 -9.36 -2.22
C ASP A 34 7.97 -9.52 -2.78
N ILE A 35 8.12 -9.90 -4.05
CA ILE A 35 9.44 -10.04 -4.70
C ILE A 35 10.18 -8.70 -4.91
N HIS A 36 9.50 -7.57 -4.71
CA HIS A 36 10.09 -6.24 -4.92
C HIS A 36 10.67 -5.63 -3.63
N PHE A 37 10.65 -6.37 -2.52
CA PHE A 37 11.06 -5.88 -1.20
C PHE A 37 12.29 -6.63 -0.68
N GLU A 38 13.45 -5.94 -0.68
CA GLU A 38 14.73 -6.49 -0.22
C GLU A 38 15.12 -5.91 1.15
N PHE A 39 14.46 -6.36 2.22
CA PHE A 39 14.63 -5.74 3.56
C PHE A 39 16.05 -5.84 4.11
N ASN A 40 16.78 -6.93 3.86
CA ASN A 40 18.18 -7.05 4.26
C ASN A 40 19.06 -5.97 3.62
N TYR A 41 18.82 -5.61 2.36
CA TYR A 41 19.52 -4.52 1.70
C TYR A 41 19.20 -3.18 2.37
N LEU A 42 17.90 -2.94 2.65
CA LEU A 42 17.43 -1.71 3.28
C LEU A 42 18.00 -1.51 4.70
N THR A 43 18.15 -2.57 5.48
CA THR A 43 18.63 -2.46 6.87
C THR A 43 20.14 -2.60 6.98
N ASN A 44 20.75 -3.59 6.32
CA ASN A 44 22.17 -3.90 6.51
C ASN A 44 23.08 -3.01 5.68
N GLU A 45 22.66 -2.61 4.47
CA GLU A 45 23.49 -1.77 3.59
C GLU A 45 23.07 -0.30 3.61
N LYS A 46 21.76 -0.03 3.73
CA LYS A 46 21.23 1.35 3.75
C LYS A 46 20.98 1.90 5.14
N HIS A 47 20.95 1.05 6.16
CA HIS A 47 20.72 1.46 7.55
C HIS A 47 19.44 2.30 7.73
N TYR A 48 18.39 1.95 6.98
CA TYR A 48 17.08 2.54 7.18
C TYR A 48 16.43 1.99 8.44
N ASN A 49 15.64 2.84 9.09
CA ASN A 49 14.89 2.51 10.31
C ASN A 49 13.38 2.49 10.09
N LEU A 50 12.90 3.09 9.01
CA LEU A 50 11.48 3.26 8.70
C LEU A 50 11.13 2.56 7.38
N PHE A 51 10.00 1.87 7.37
CA PHE A 51 9.37 1.35 6.16
C PHE A 51 7.99 1.98 5.97
N TYR A 52 7.87 2.85 4.96
CA TYR A 52 6.61 3.49 4.60
C TYR A 52 5.93 2.78 3.42
N LEU A 53 4.69 2.33 3.62
CA LEU A 53 3.83 1.76 2.59
C LEU A 53 2.56 2.60 2.42
N GLY A 54 2.59 3.51 1.44
CA GLY A 54 1.42 4.29 1.07
C GLY A 54 0.51 3.57 0.07
N TYR A 55 -0.67 4.14 -0.16
CA TYR A 55 -1.62 3.70 -1.17
C TYR A 55 -2.24 2.32 -0.95
N LEU A 56 -2.25 1.83 0.29
CA LEU A 56 -2.96 0.60 0.61
C LEU A 56 -4.43 0.75 0.19
N LYS A 57 -5.00 -0.25 -0.52
CA LYS A 57 -6.31 -0.25 -1.25
C LYS A 57 -6.25 -0.03 -2.77
N ILE A 58 -5.17 0.51 -3.32
CA ILE A 58 -4.97 0.60 -4.78
C ILE A 58 -3.71 -0.15 -5.25
N LEU A 59 -3.27 -1.14 -4.46
CA LEU A 59 -2.11 -1.99 -4.73
C LEU A 59 -2.60 -3.42 -4.91
N ASN A 60 -3.14 -3.74 -6.09
CA ASN A 60 -3.92 -4.95 -6.35
C ASN A 60 -3.31 -6.24 -5.77
N GLU A 61 -2.05 -6.55 -6.07
CA GLU A 61 -1.40 -7.76 -5.53
C GLU A 61 -1.22 -7.69 -4.01
N LEU A 62 -0.82 -6.54 -3.45
CA LEU A 62 -0.63 -6.40 -1.99
C LEU A 62 -1.95 -6.47 -1.20
N ASP A 63 -3.04 -6.04 -1.82
CA ASP A 63 -4.37 -6.02 -1.22
C ASP A 63 -5.09 -7.38 -1.24
N ARG A 64 -4.50 -8.38 -1.92
CA ARG A 64 -5.07 -9.73 -1.96
C ARG A 64 -5.08 -10.36 -0.57
N ILE A 65 -6.20 -11.01 -0.26
CA ILE A 65 -6.37 -11.83 0.94
C ILE A 65 -6.26 -13.31 0.55
N ILE A 66 -5.34 -14.03 1.19
CA ILE A 66 -5.22 -15.48 1.11
C ILE A 66 -5.08 -16.00 2.55
N ASP A 67 -5.86 -17.02 2.92
CA ASP A 67 -5.83 -17.63 4.26
C ASP A 67 -5.98 -16.63 5.41
N ASN A 68 -6.87 -15.65 5.22
CA ASN A 68 -7.12 -14.57 6.19
C ASN A 68 -5.90 -13.68 6.47
N GLU A 69 -4.95 -13.61 5.55
CA GLU A 69 -3.81 -12.70 5.62
C GLU A 69 -3.71 -11.90 4.31
N THR A 70 -3.28 -10.65 4.40
CA THR A 70 -3.05 -9.79 3.23
C THR A 70 -1.58 -9.87 2.82
N PHE A 71 -1.28 -9.69 1.54
CA PHE A 71 0.11 -9.63 1.09
C PHE A 71 0.84 -8.40 1.66
N ALA A 72 0.15 -7.27 1.79
CA ALA A 72 0.63 -6.10 2.52
C ALA A 72 0.98 -6.46 3.98
N GLY A 73 0.12 -7.20 4.67
CA GLY A 73 0.36 -7.66 6.04
C GLY A 73 1.63 -8.50 6.14
N LYS A 74 1.84 -9.44 5.20
CA LYS A 74 3.07 -10.24 5.12
C LYS A 74 4.33 -9.37 4.95
N ILE A 75 4.26 -8.35 4.08
CA ILE A 75 5.39 -7.45 3.82
C ILE A 75 5.67 -6.57 5.05
N LEU A 76 4.64 -6.01 5.67
CA LEU A 76 4.78 -5.22 6.89
C LEU A 76 5.37 -6.06 8.04
N LYS A 77 4.88 -7.29 8.21
CA LYS A 77 5.46 -8.23 9.17
C LYS A 77 6.95 -8.47 8.89
N LYS A 78 7.31 -8.74 7.62
CA LYS A 78 8.72 -8.93 7.23
C LYS A 78 9.56 -7.69 7.52
N ALA A 79 9.06 -6.48 7.27
CA ALA A 79 9.76 -5.23 7.59
C ALA A 79 10.07 -5.15 9.10
N LYS A 80 9.07 -5.42 9.95
CA LYS A 80 9.23 -5.45 11.41
C LYS A 80 10.23 -6.51 11.86
N ASP A 81 10.17 -7.71 11.28
CA ASP A 81 11.09 -8.80 11.59
C ASP A 81 12.56 -8.41 11.28
N HIS A 82 12.79 -7.41 10.41
CA HIS A 82 14.11 -6.86 10.10
C HIS A 82 14.45 -5.60 10.93
N GLY A 83 13.63 -5.22 11.89
CA GLY A 83 13.86 -4.08 12.79
C GLY A 83 13.41 -2.72 12.25
N LEU A 84 12.61 -2.70 11.17
CA LEU A 84 12.01 -1.46 10.66
C LEU A 84 10.71 -1.14 11.40
N GLU A 85 10.52 0.13 11.73
CA GLU A 85 9.22 0.66 12.16
C GLU A 85 8.34 0.91 10.93
N THR A 86 7.08 0.47 10.99
CA THR A 86 6.19 0.46 9.83
C THR A 86 5.18 1.60 9.86
N ILE A 87 5.12 2.33 8.75
CA ILE A 87 4.21 3.46 8.56
C ILE A 87 3.32 3.16 7.36
N VAL A 88 2.00 3.29 7.53
CA VAL A 88 1.03 3.01 6.46
C VAL A 88 0.10 4.21 6.23
N ASP A 89 -0.14 4.53 4.97
CA ASP A 89 -1.19 5.46 4.55
C ASP A 89 -2.30 4.68 3.82
N PHE A 90 -3.53 4.83 4.32
CA PHE A 90 -4.72 4.19 3.77
C PHE A 90 -5.44 5.15 2.82
N VAL A 91 -5.62 4.74 1.56
CA VAL A 91 -6.44 5.57 0.67
C VAL A 91 -7.92 5.29 0.83
N SER A 92 -8.70 6.37 0.90
CA SER A 92 -10.16 6.32 0.84
C SER A 92 -10.59 5.71 -0.50
N ALA A 93 -11.05 4.46 -0.44
CA ALA A 93 -11.52 3.72 -1.60
C ALA A 93 -12.91 3.14 -1.33
N HIS A 94 -13.80 3.21 -2.32
CA HIS A 94 -15.14 2.67 -2.21
C HIS A 94 -15.11 1.15 -2.42
N SER A 95 -14.73 0.41 -1.36
CA SER A 95 -14.57 -1.05 -1.40
C SER A 95 -15.21 -1.71 -0.18
N LEU A 96 -16.02 -2.75 -0.42
CA LEU A 96 -16.60 -3.58 0.65
C LEU A 96 -15.54 -4.33 1.46
N LEU A 97 -14.32 -4.48 0.91
CA LEU A 97 -13.21 -5.15 1.58
C LEU A 97 -12.31 -4.19 2.36
N TYR A 98 -12.60 -2.88 2.35
CA TYR A 98 -11.76 -1.86 3.00
C TYR A 98 -11.43 -2.24 4.44
N SER A 99 -12.46 -2.38 5.27
CA SER A 99 -12.30 -2.65 6.70
C SER A 99 -11.62 -3.99 6.94
N LYS A 100 -11.91 -5.01 6.12
CA LYS A 100 -11.28 -6.33 6.25
C LYS A 100 -9.78 -6.25 5.97
N ILE A 101 -9.37 -5.60 4.88
CA ILE A 101 -7.95 -5.50 4.53
C ILE A 101 -7.21 -4.67 5.57
N ALA A 102 -7.78 -3.54 6.00
CA ALA A 102 -7.19 -2.72 7.05
C ALA A 102 -7.03 -3.50 8.36
N LEU A 103 -8.07 -4.19 8.83
CA LEU A 103 -7.99 -5.00 10.06
C LEU A 103 -6.93 -6.10 9.98
N LEU A 104 -6.76 -6.74 8.81
CA LEU A 104 -5.76 -7.79 8.60
C LEU A 104 -4.33 -7.25 8.46
N THR A 105 -4.13 -5.95 8.21
CA THR A 105 -2.79 -5.34 8.19
C THR A 105 -2.40 -4.67 9.49
N LEU A 106 -3.37 -4.16 10.27
CA LEU A 106 -3.13 -3.30 11.44
C LEU A 106 -2.18 -3.88 12.49
N SER A 107 -2.18 -5.20 12.71
CA SER A 107 -1.26 -5.85 13.66
C SER A 107 0.22 -5.63 13.35
N TYR A 108 0.54 -5.19 12.13
CA TYR A 108 1.90 -4.93 11.66
C TYR A 108 2.14 -3.46 11.29
N VAL A 109 1.29 -2.54 11.75
CA VAL A 109 1.42 -1.09 11.52
C VAL A 109 1.79 -0.41 12.84
N ASP A 110 2.94 0.25 12.89
CA ASP A 110 3.33 1.07 14.06
C ASP A 110 2.67 2.46 14.01
N HIS A 111 2.58 3.04 12.81
CA HIS A 111 1.97 4.35 12.60
C HIS A 111 1.07 4.37 11.37
N SER A 112 -0.07 5.06 11.48
CA SER A 112 -0.91 5.41 10.34
C SER A 112 -0.82 6.90 10.02
N LEU A 113 -0.77 7.25 8.75
CA LEU A 113 -0.97 8.61 8.27
C LEU A 113 -2.39 8.71 7.69
N ASP A 114 -3.12 9.75 8.08
CA ASP A 114 -4.40 10.20 7.53
C ASP A 114 -4.26 11.65 7.02
#